data_AF-A0A4S9AYI7-F1
#
_entry.id   AF-A0A4S9AYI7-F1
#
_cell.length_a   1.000
_cell.length_b   1.000
_cell.length_c   1.000
_cell.angle_alpha   90.00
_cell.angle_beta   90.00
_cell.angle_gamma   90.00
#
_symmetry.space_group_name_H-M   'P 1'
#
loop_
_entity.id
_entity.type
_entity.pdbx_description
1 polymer ?
#
loop_
_entity_poly.entity_id
_entity_poly.type
_entity_poly.pdbx_seq_one_letter_code
_entity_poly.pdbx_strand_id
1 'polypeptide(L)'
;MQSLAVVASISHTMNASGTVAGWLSVVVTTVGLTSLISQATVMTDMMDPFHDTRSMLYLGVWFQRQPQFPFYKIVKPPPLGPVLTAHHERGFCGLKTVYLSRVPQGQAGLAGWAVLLSVVHQEAIGTSRFSSAGSELEKGTVEPEEGMELKNLGSGDWGNLKTTPLIRRGTSACVTLNRATLMTMLALTNARPVYHHSDAAGHRVAYSCYSGQWRIDWPLGGPAIIHFGAHDSHSAGTDVYPPSFERRVAPCMELMAGIVSSESNPTFKIAFSGRKRPGRYILKFASKGFPGAHSGRHLYNMLGGRVYEVDWLRADLLQAHDPDPENALKLILDSTETDKKVEMFVGKEEQKVLAQAMDCFPWSSLSYSIHRGLRDILVAFSKSRMNRHRAELANILHSAVKQHTTELEAKGWESKFVSDYMADMAAAAVSADKGDSGDSVRVVTDIAMCIAQTSDAKKLDVTEFWTSERENLGTMDVVALVKCFILEWSTDFDYQMYHDLPLTMEFA
;
A
#
# COMPACT_ATOMS: atom_id res chain seq x y z
N MET A 1 -73.21 84.41 10.63
CA MET A 1 -72.13 85.00 9.81
C MET A 1 -70.98 84.01 9.79
N GLN A 2 -70.56 83.64 8.58
CA GLN A 2 -69.73 82.50 8.22
C GLN A 2 -68.23 82.81 8.27
N SER A 3 -67.41 81.81 8.62
CA SER A 3 -66.14 81.40 7.96
C SER A 3 -65.43 80.35 8.85
N LEU A 4 -64.55 79.41 8.46
CA LEU A 4 -64.15 78.59 7.29
C LEU A 4 -62.70 78.12 7.59
N ALA A 5 -62.29 76.99 6.99
CA ALA A 5 -60.91 76.47 6.78
C ALA A 5 -60.27 75.64 7.93
N VAL A 6 -59.86 74.36 7.79
CA VAL A 6 -59.04 73.59 6.80
C VAL A 6 -57.53 73.61 7.10
N VAL A 7 -57.04 72.41 7.47
CA VAL A 7 -55.77 71.68 7.21
C VAL A 7 -54.41 72.40 7.28
N ALA A 8 -53.48 71.68 7.93
CA ALA A 8 -52.06 71.92 8.16
C ALA A 8 -51.22 72.32 6.95
N SER A 9 -50.12 73.05 7.20
CA SER A 9 -48.90 72.93 6.38
C SER A 9 -47.62 73.17 7.18
N ILE A 10 -46.62 72.43 6.75
CA ILE A 10 -45.33 72.12 7.36
C ILE A 10 -44.33 73.26 7.11
N SER A 11 -43.53 73.58 8.13
CA SER A 11 -42.24 74.25 7.94
C SER A 11 -41.22 73.60 8.86
N HIS A 12 -40.59 72.54 8.36
CA HIS A 12 -39.28 72.12 8.84
C HIS A 12 -38.40 71.87 7.61
N THR A 13 -37.48 72.80 7.39
CA THR A 13 -36.31 72.64 6.53
C THR A 13 -35.51 71.43 7.02
N MET A 14 -35.65 70.28 6.33
CA MET A 14 -34.77 69.14 6.53
C MET A 14 -33.43 69.42 5.81
N ASN A 15 -32.35 69.42 6.59
CA ASN A 15 -30.96 69.46 6.14
C ASN A 15 -30.63 68.24 5.25
N ALA A 16 -30.97 68.29 3.97
CA ALA A 16 -30.61 67.24 3.00
C ALA A 16 -29.09 67.05 2.86
N SER A 17 -28.29 68.10 3.14
CA SER A 17 -26.83 68.06 3.12
C SER A 17 -26.23 67.16 4.23
N GLY A 18 -26.79 67.21 5.45
CA GLY A 18 -26.29 66.41 6.58
C GLY A 18 -26.57 64.92 6.44
N THR A 19 -27.71 64.56 5.85
CA THR A 19 -28.09 63.17 5.61
C THR A 19 -27.26 62.56 4.48
N VAL A 20 -27.03 63.29 3.39
CA VAL A 20 -26.17 62.85 2.27
C VAL A 20 -24.71 62.73 2.70
N ALA A 21 -24.20 63.67 3.50
CA ALA A 21 -22.86 63.58 4.09
C ALA A 21 -22.73 62.40 5.08
N GLY A 22 -23.78 62.08 5.85
CA GLY A 22 -23.84 60.92 6.72
C GLY A 22 -23.81 59.60 5.95
N TRP A 23 -24.57 59.47 4.85
CA TRP A 23 -24.53 58.30 3.98
C TRP A 23 -23.21 58.17 3.22
N LEU A 24 -22.64 59.26 2.71
CA LEU A 24 -21.32 59.26 2.08
C LEU A 24 -20.22 58.88 3.09
N SER A 25 -20.30 59.37 4.33
CA SER A 25 -19.37 58.99 5.40
C SER A 25 -19.49 57.50 5.74
N VAL A 26 -20.70 56.96 5.86
CA VAL A 26 -20.92 55.53 6.10
C VAL A 26 -20.40 54.70 4.93
N VAL A 27 -20.67 55.07 3.69
CA VAL A 27 -20.19 54.36 2.49
C VAL A 27 -18.66 54.44 2.40
N VAL A 28 -18.05 55.60 2.58
CA VAL A 28 -16.59 55.78 2.56
C VAL A 28 -15.93 55.01 3.71
N THR A 29 -16.53 54.99 4.90
CA THR A 29 -16.02 54.21 6.04
C THR A 29 -16.18 52.73 5.80
N THR A 30 -17.28 52.28 5.18
CA THR A 30 -17.51 50.86 4.86
C THR A 30 -16.58 50.38 3.76
N VAL A 31 -16.38 51.16 2.69
CA VAL A 31 -15.44 50.88 1.60
C VAL A 31 -13.99 50.94 2.09
N GLY A 32 -13.66 51.89 2.97
CA GLY A 32 -12.35 51.98 3.62
C GLY A 32 -12.08 50.78 4.53
N LEU A 33 -13.07 50.35 5.33
CA LEU A 33 -12.95 49.16 6.17
C LEU A 33 -12.82 47.88 5.33
N THR A 34 -13.61 47.72 4.26
CA THR A 34 -13.52 46.53 3.40
C THR A 34 -12.19 46.49 2.64
N SER A 35 -11.67 47.64 2.21
CA SER A 35 -10.32 47.73 1.61
C SER A 35 -9.23 47.38 2.62
N LEU A 36 -9.30 47.87 3.86
CA LEU A 36 -8.33 47.55 4.91
C LEU A 36 -8.41 46.08 5.34
N ILE A 37 -9.63 45.53 5.45
CA ILE A 37 -9.85 44.10 5.71
C ILE A 37 -9.27 43.28 4.55
N SER A 38 -9.52 43.66 3.30
CA SER A 38 -8.97 42.98 2.12
C SER A 38 -7.45 42.99 2.11
N GLN A 39 -6.82 44.15 2.33
CA GLN A 39 -5.35 44.27 2.42
C GLN A 39 -4.78 43.47 3.60
N ALA A 40 -5.43 43.51 4.77
CA ALA A 40 -5.03 42.71 5.93
C ALA A 40 -5.16 41.21 5.66
N THR A 41 -6.19 40.79 4.92
CA THR A 41 -6.37 39.37 4.53
C THR A 41 -5.25 38.92 3.59
N VAL A 42 -4.88 39.75 2.61
CA VAL A 42 -3.77 39.46 1.68
C VAL A 42 -2.43 39.39 2.40
N MET A 43 -2.13 40.36 3.28
CA MET A 43 -0.90 40.33 4.09
C MET A 43 -0.87 39.13 5.02
N THR A 44 -2.00 38.79 5.65
CA THR A 44 -2.14 37.60 6.49
C THR A 44 -1.90 36.31 5.70
N ASP A 45 -2.36 36.26 4.45
CA ASP A 45 -2.17 35.11 3.59
C ASP A 45 -0.70 34.95 3.13
N MET A 46 -0.05 36.06 2.78
CA MET A 46 1.39 36.07 2.47
C MET A 46 2.27 35.68 3.68
N MET A 47 1.79 35.93 4.90
CA MET A 47 2.47 35.56 6.14
C MET A 47 2.13 34.14 6.62
N ASP A 48 1.17 33.44 5.97
CA ASP A 48 0.82 32.07 6.36
C ASP A 48 1.98 31.13 6.03
N PRO A 49 2.60 30.49 7.05
CA PRO A 49 3.67 29.52 6.79
C PRO A 49 3.22 28.33 5.93
N PHE A 50 1.91 28.07 5.84
CA PHE A 50 1.35 27.01 5.01
C PHE A 50 0.72 27.51 3.72
N HIS A 51 0.92 28.77 3.32
CA HIS A 51 0.28 29.39 2.15
C HIS A 51 0.22 28.45 0.91
N ASP A 52 1.37 27.93 0.48
CA ASP A 52 1.48 27.05 -0.70
C ASP A 52 0.81 25.67 -0.50
N THR A 53 0.76 25.22 0.75
CA THR A 53 0.31 23.87 1.14
C THR A 53 -1.13 23.82 1.67
N ARG A 54 -1.80 24.97 1.78
CA ARG A 54 -3.21 25.06 2.20
C ARG A 54 -4.18 24.97 1.01
N SER A 55 -3.67 24.92 -0.22
CA SER A 55 -4.49 24.91 -1.42
C SER A 55 -5.22 23.59 -1.65
N MET A 56 -6.32 23.64 -2.40
CA MET A 56 -7.00 22.45 -2.93
C MET A 56 -6.06 21.61 -3.81
N LEU A 57 -5.14 22.26 -4.53
CA LEU A 57 -4.13 21.57 -5.35
C LEU A 57 -3.21 20.71 -4.47
N TYR A 58 -2.74 21.23 -3.34
CA TYR A 58 -1.82 20.49 -2.47
C TYR A 58 -2.53 19.41 -1.63
N LEU A 59 -3.67 19.74 -1.02
CA LEU A 59 -4.39 18.85 -0.10
C LEU A 59 -5.38 17.90 -0.80
N GLY A 60 -5.76 18.18 -2.04
CA GLY A 60 -6.77 17.41 -2.76
C GLY A 60 -8.10 17.37 -2.01
N VAL A 61 -8.71 16.18 -1.93
CA VAL A 61 -9.95 15.92 -1.17
C VAL A 61 -9.88 16.35 0.31
N TRP A 62 -8.68 16.39 0.89
CA TRP A 62 -8.50 16.82 2.28
C TRP A 62 -8.70 18.32 2.51
N PHE A 63 -8.72 19.12 1.44
CA PHE A 63 -9.04 20.54 1.52
C PHE A 63 -10.45 20.79 2.06
N GLN A 64 -11.41 19.95 1.66
CA GLN A 64 -12.81 20.05 2.13
C GLN A 64 -12.97 19.71 3.61
N ARG A 65 -11.96 19.05 4.21
CA ARG A 65 -11.94 18.65 5.63
C ARG A 65 -11.26 19.68 6.52
N GLN A 66 -10.75 20.76 5.95
CA GLN A 66 -10.13 21.83 6.73
C GLN A 66 -11.21 22.61 7.49
N PRO A 67 -10.97 22.94 8.77
CA PRO A 67 -11.92 23.74 9.53
C PRO A 67 -12.07 25.11 8.84
N GLN A 68 -13.32 25.54 8.65
CA GLN A 68 -13.58 26.88 8.18
C GLN A 68 -12.98 27.89 9.17
N PHE A 69 -12.22 28.84 8.64
CA PHE A 69 -11.56 29.84 9.45
C PHE A 69 -12.09 31.23 9.10
N PRO A 70 -12.53 32.02 10.10
CA PRO A 70 -13.11 33.32 9.83
C PRO A 70 -12.08 34.31 9.25
N PHE A 71 -12.50 35.12 8.28
CA PHE A 71 -11.64 36.11 7.61
C PHE A 71 -11.04 37.17 8.55
N TYR A 72 -11.63 37.38 9.73
CA TYR A 72 -11.22 38.40 10.70
C TYR A 72 -10.10 37.95 11.66
N LYS A 73 -9.67 36.69 11.62
CA LYS A 73 -8.57 36.22 12.47
C LYS A 73 -7.22 36.33 11.72
N ILE A 74 -6.22 36.87 12.42
CA ILE A 74 -4.91 37.23 11.84
C ILE A 74 -3.97 36.01 11.72
N VAL A 75 -4.10 34.99 12.56
CA VAL A 75 -3.22 33.81 12.54
C VAL A 75 -4.00 32.58 12.12
N LYS A 76 -3.77 32.11 10.88
CA LYS A 76 -4.37 30.88 10.37
C LYS A 76 -3.78 29.66 11.13
N PRO A 77 -4.60 28.74 11.66
CA PRO A 77 -4.08 27.53 12.27
C PRO A 77 -3.44 26.64 11.20
N PRO A 78 -2.47 25.78 11.54
CA PRO A 78 -1.94 24.80 10.60
C PRO A 78 -3.08 23.99 9.96
N PRO A 79 -2.98 23.63 8.66
CA PRO A 79 -3.92 22.70 8.07
C PRO A 79 -3.88 21.36 8.83
N LEU A 80 -4.96 20.60 8.75
CA LEU A 80 -5.11 19.31 9.39
C LEU A 80 -4.84 18.18 8.38
N GLY A 81 -4.09 17.17 8.80
CA GLY A 81 -3.86 15.92 8.05
C GLY A 81 -4.31 14.69 8.81
N PRO A 82 -4.34 13.51 8.17
CA PRO A 82 -4.75 12.26 8.78
C PRO A 82 -3.77 11.78 9.86
N VAL A 83 -4.33 11.09 10.85
CA VAL A 83 -3.56 10.24 11.77
C VAL A 83 -3.51 8.83 11.17
N LEU A 84 -2.37 8.51 10.55
CA LEU A 84 -2.11 7.19 9.99
C LEU A 84 -1.58 6.26 11.07
N THR A 85 -2.17 5.07 11.19
CA THR A 85 -1.73 4.06 12.16
C THR A 85 -1.77 2.69 11.54
N ALA A 86 -0.84 1.83 11.93
CA ALA A 86 -0.91 0.41 11.62
C ALA A 86 -0.57 -0.44 12.85
N HIS A 87 -1.33 -1.52 13.02
CA HIS A 87 -1.13 -2.50 14.08
C HIS A 87 -1.63 -3.86 13.60
N HIS A 88 -0.93 -4.94 13.98
CA HIS A 88 -1.23 -6.30 13.53
C HIS A 88 -2.70 -6.70 13.76
N GLU A 89 -3.21 -6.49 14.98
CA GLU A 89 -4.59 -6.82 15.31
C GLU A 89 -5.65 -5.90 14.68
N ARG A 90 -5.34 -4.60 14.51
CA ARG A 90 -6.32 -3.58 14.04
C ARG A 90 -6.19 -3.25 12.56
N GLY A 91 -5.16 -3.76 11.90
CA GLY A 91 -4.84 -3.47 10.51
C GLY A 91 -4.33 -2.05 10.28
N PHE A 92 -4.56 -1.54 9.07
CA PHE A 92 -4.15 -0.20 8.64
C PHE A 92 -5.32 0.77 8.81
N CYS A 93 -5.12 1.78 9.64
CA CYS A 93 -6.13 2.78 10.00
C CYS A 93 -7.47 2.16 10.49
N GLY A 94 -7.41 1.02 11.18
CA GLY A 94 -8.57 0.29 11.70
C GLY A 94 -9.15 -0.77 10.74
N LEU A 95 -8.58 -0.94 9.55
CA LEU A 95 -9.04 -1.90 8.55
C LEU A 95 -8.05 -3.06 8.40
N LYS A 96 -8.54 -4.28 8.60
CA LYS A 96 -7.74 -5.52 8.40
C LYS A 96 -7.49 -5.83 6.92
N THR A 97 -8.36 -5.33 6.07
CA THR A 97 -8.33 -5.46 4.61
C THR A 97 -8.51 -4.09 4.00
N VAL A 98 -7.67 -3.78 3.02
CA VAL A 98 -7.73 -2.55 2.21
C VAL A 98 -7.69 -2.94 0.74
N TYR A 99 -8.02 -2.01 -0.15
CA TYR A 99 -7.92 -2.22 -1.59
C TYR A 99 -6.85 -1.32 -2.17
N LEU A 100 -5.96 -1.87 -2.98
CA LEU A 100 -4.88 -1.09 -3.63
C LEU A 100 -5.21 -0.84 -5.09
N SER A 101 -5.02 0.40 -5.53
CA SER A 101 -4.99 0.77 -6.94
C SER A 101 -3.55 1.03 -7.40
N ARG A 102 -3.31 0.88 -8.71
CA ARG A 102 -2.01 1.19 -9.32
C ARG A 102 -1.77 2.70 -9.37
N VAL A 103 -2.81 3.44 -9.74
CA VAL A 103 -2.79 4.89 -9.90
C VAL A 103 -3.72 5.56 -8.87
N PRO A 104 -3.38 6.79 -8.43
CA PRO A 104 -4.24 7.64 -7.61
C PRO A 104 -5.64 7.77 -8.18
N GLN A 105 -6.65 7.78 -7.31
CA GLN A 105 -8.04 8.02 -7.69
C GLN A 105 -8.55 9.34 -7.12
N GLY A 106 -9.43 9.99 -7.88
CA GLY A 106 -10.00 11.29 -7.51
C GLY A 106 -8.93 12.40 -7.43
N GLN A 107 -9.26 13.46 -6.70
CA GLN A 107 -8.36 14.60 -6.50
C GLN A 107 -7.41 14.31 -5.32
N ALA A 108 -6.35 13.56 -5.60
CA ALA A 108 -5.38 13.11 -4.60
C ALA A 108 -4.62 14.25 -3.91
N GLY A 109 -4.38 15.36 -4.61
CA GLY A 109 -3.48 16.42 -4.17
C GLY A 109 -2.01 16.10 -4.44
N LEU A 110 -1.11 16.89 -3.86
CA LEU A 110 0.35 16.76 -4.02
C LEU A 110 1.05 16.24 -2.76
N ALA A 111 0.41 16.32 -1.59
CA ALA A 111 0.97 15.78 -0.36
C ALA A 111 1.10 14.25 -0.45
N GLY A 112 2.25 13.66 -0.11
CA GLY A 112 2.50 12.23 -0.29
C GLY A 112 1.57 11.35 0.53
N TRP A 113 1.16 11.81 1.72
CA TRP A 113 0.14 11.13 2.53
C TRP A 113 -1.26 11.19 1.91
N ALA A 114 -1.59 12.26 1.19
CA ALA A 114 -2.87 12.37 0.50
C ALA A 114 -2.89 11.49 -0.75
N VAL A 115 -1.78 11.49 -1.50
CA VAL A 115 -1.54 10.59 -2.64
C VAL A 115 -1.60 9.12 -2.20
N LEU A 116 -0.98 8.75 -1.08
CA LEU A 116 -1.06 7.38 -0.56
C LEU A 116 -2.51 6.96 -0.29
N LEU A 117 -3.30 7.81 0.38
CA LEU A 117 -4.70 7.50 0.69
C LEU A 117 -5.62 7.55 -0.54
N SER A 118 -5.12 8.02 -1.68
CA SER A 118 -5.80 7.92 -2.97
C SER A 118 -5.42 6.65 -3.76
N VAL A 119 -4.44 5.88 -3.30
CA VAL A 119 -4.10 4.54 -3.84
C VAL A 119 -4.46 3.39 -2.91
N VAL A 120 -4.58 3.67 -1.60
CA VAL A 120 -5.10 2.73 -0.61
C VAL A 120 -6.54 3.10 -0.30
N HIS A 121 -7.47 2.19 -0.53
CA HIS A 121 -8.92 2.40 -0.41
C HIS A 121 -9.52 1.52 0.67
N GLN A 122 -10.61 1.97 1.27
CA GLN A 122 -11.37 1.16 2.25
C GLN A 122 -12.19 0.06 1.57
N GLU A 123 -12.63 0.31 0.33
CA GLU A 123 -13.51 -0.56 -0.44
C GLU A 123 -12.99 -0.74 -1.88
N ALA A 124 -13.48 -1.78 -2.56
CA ALA A 124 -13.14 -2.02 -3.95
C ALA A 124 -13.65 -0.88 -4.84
N ILE A 125 -12.83 -0.45 -5.79
CA ILE A 125 -13.25 0.52 -6.80
C ILE A 125 -14.16 -0.17 -7.82
N GLY A 126 -15.35 0.39 -8.04
CA GLY A 126 -16.31 -0.12 -9.01
C GLY A 126 -15.78 -0.10 -10.45
N THR A 127 -16.09 -1.15 -11.21
CA THR A 127 -15.70 -1.34 -12.61
C THR A 127 -16.65 -0.61 -13.56
N SER A 128 -16.78 0.71 -13.45
CA SER A 128 -17.49 1.52 -14.46
C SER A 128 -16.53 1.85 -15.61
N ARG A 129 -16.11 0.85 -16.38
CA ARG A 129 -15.53 1.12 -17.70
C ARG A 129 -16.69 1.34 -18.66
N PHE A 130 -16.96 2.59 -18.99
CA PHE A 130 -17.84 2.88 -20.12
C PHE A 130 -17.27 2.18 -21.34
N SER A 131 -18.11 1.41 -22.04
CA SER A 131 -17.73 0.85 -23.33
C SER A 131 -17.37 2.02 -24.25
N SER A 132 -16.10 2.15 -24.60
CA SER A 132 -15.71 3.01 -25.71
C SER A 132 -16.15 2.31 -26.99
N ALA A 133 -17.42 2.47 -27.33
CA ALA A 133 -17.90 2.20 -28.67
C ALA A 133 -17.11 3.12 -29.62
N GLY A 134 -16.26 2.49 -30.43
CA GLY A 134 -15.58 2.99 -31.63
C GLY A 134 -15.25 4.48 -31.69
N SER A 135 -13.97 4.81 -31.62
CA SER A 135 -13.47 5.92 -32.44
C SER A 135 -12.10 5.58 -32.99
N GLU A 136 -12.05 5.49 -34.31
CA GLU A 136 -10.82 5.48 -35.09
C GLU A 136 -9.92 6.66 -34.69
N LEU A 137 -8.64 6.35 -34.62
CA LEU A 137 -7.59 7.25 -34.19
C LEU A 137 -7.30 8.24 -35.34
N GLU A 138 -7.96 9.39 -35.36
CA GLU A 138 -7.49 10.54 -36.13
C GLU A 138 -6.94 11.64 -35.22
N LYS A 139 -5.73 12.07 -35.56
CA LYS A 139 -4.96 13.14 -34.91
C LYS A 139 -5.74 14.45 -34.88
N GLY A 140 -6.01 14.95 -33.69
CA GLY A 140 -6.44 16.31 -33.47
C GLY A 140 -6.09 16.75 -32.05
N THR A 141 -5.22 17.75 -31.93
CA THR A 141 -4.92 18.44 -30.68
C THR A 141 -6.21 19.12 -30.18
N VAL A 142 -6.76 18.65 -29.05
CA VAL A 142 -7.93 19.28 -28.42
C VAL A 142 -7.51 19.74 -27.02
N GLU A 143 -7.60 21.04 -26.80
CA GLU A 143 -7.45 21.68 -25.49
C GLU A 143 -8.49 21.15 -24.49
N PRO A 144 -8.22 21.15 -23.18
CA PRO A 144 -9.15 20.57 -22.21
C PRO A 144 -10.37 21.46 -22.07
N GLU A 145 -11.54 20.96 -22.48
CA GLU A 145 -12.83 21.58 -22.18
C GLU A 145 -13.05 21.61 -20.65
N GLU A 146 -13.18 22.84 -20.12
CA GLU A 146 -13.75 23.10 -18.80
C GLU A 146 -15.18 22.54 -18.74
N GLY A 147 -15.46 21.68 -17.75
CA GLY A 147 -16.84 21.34 -17.39
C GLY A 147 -17.22 19.86 -17.35
N MET A 148 -16.27 18.93 -17.27
CA MET A 148 -16.61 17.55 -16.90
C MET A 148 -16.87 17.46 -15.39
N GLU A 149 -18.14 17.51 -14.97
CA GLU A 149 -18.55 17.17 -13.62
C GLU A 149 -18.13 15.72 -13.31
N LEU A 150 -17.09 15.59 -12.48
CA LEU A 150 -16.61 14.34 -11.88
C LEU A 150 -17.63 13.86 -10.82
N LYS A 151 -18.86 13.55 -11.24
CA LYS A 151 -19.88 13.00 -10.35
C LYS A 151 -19.58 11.52 -10.09
N ASN A 152 -19.15 11.24 -8.86
CA ASN A 152 -19.21 9.95 -8.18
C ASN A 152 -18.35 8.81 -8.74
N LEU A 153 -17.06 9.04 -8.97
CA LEU A 153 -16.07 8.00 -8.66
C LEU A 153 -15.83 8.07 -7.16
N GLY A 154 -16.52 7.22 -6.40
CA GLY A 154 -16.48 7.21 -4.94
C GLY A 154 -15.05 7.29 -4.42
N SER A 155 -14.67 8.44 -3.88
CA SER A 155 -13.44 8.56 -3.08
C SER A 155 -13.62 7.63 -1.89
N GLY A 156 -12.87 6.52 -1.82
CA GLY A 156 -12.89 5.59 -0.68
C GLY A 156 -12.69 6.38 0.61
N ASP A 157 -13.79 6.63 1.33
CA ASP A 157 -13.94 7.81 2.17
C ASP A 157 -13.18 7.66 3.49
N TRP A 158 -11.89 7.99 3.46
CA TRP A 158 -11.05 8.22 4.65
C TRP A 158 -11.54 9.39 5.53
N GLY A 159 -12.73 9.95 5.26
CA GLY A 159 -13.42 11.00 6.02
C GLY A 159 -13.56 10.73 7.51
N ASN A 160 -13.59 9.46 7.91
CA ASN A 160 -13.65 9.04 9.31
C ASN A 160 -12.29 9.09 10.06
N LEU A 161 -11.17 9.24 9.36
CA LEU A 161 -9.86 9.29 10.00
C LEU A 161 -9.74 10.50 10.92
N LYS A 162 -9.24 10.28 12.14
CA LYS A 162 -8.85 11.35 13.04
C LYS A 162 -7.83 12.25 12.35
N THR A 163 -7.95 13.56 12.54
CA THR A 163 -7.02 14.53 12.01
C THR A 163 -6.15 15.16 13.09
N THR A 164 -4.99 15.66 12.70
CA THR A 164 -4.03 16.36 13.55
C THR A 164 -3.42 17.55 12.79
N PRO A 165 -3.01 18.64 13.47
CA PRO A 165 -2.28 19.73 12.82
C PRO A 165 -1.03 19.22 12.10
N LEU A 166 -0.85 19.66 10.85
CA LEU A 166 0.31 19.37 10.01
C LEU A 166 1.55 20.10 10.52
N ILE A 167 2.71 19.48 10.31
CA ILE A 167 4.02 20.04 10.62
C ILE A 167 4.61 20.61 9.33
N ARG A 168 5.01 21.88 9.35
CA ARG A 168 5.70 22.47 8.20
C ARG A 168 7.16 22.02 8.16
N ARG A 169 7.60 21.51 7.02
CA ARG A 169 9.01 21.23 6.72
C ARG A 169 9.38 21.74 5.35
N GLY A 170 10.12 22.85 5.31
CA GLY A 170 10.40 23.55 4.07
C GLY A 170 9.10 23.93 3.37
N THR A 171 8.88 23.34 2.20
CA THR A 171 7.71 23.52 1.32
C THR A 171 6.63 22.44 1.52
N SER A 172 6.81 21.50 2.45
CA SER A 172 5.89 20.38 2.67
C SER A 172 5.12 20.51 3.97
N ALA A 173 3.86 20.05 3.96
CA ALA A 173 3.02 19.92 5.14
C ALA A 173 2.88 18.43 5.51
N CYS A 174 3.50 18.06 6.62
CA CYS A 174 3.79 16.68 6.97
C CYS A 174 2.88 16.15 8.08
N VAL A 175 2.56 14.85 8.04
CA VAL A 175 2.00 14.10 9.16
C VAL A 175 3.10 13.34 9.91
N THR A 176 2.90 13.05 11.20
CA THR A 176 3.86 12.24 11.96
C THR A 176 3.58 10.75 11.77
N LEU A 177 4.62 9.97 11.49
CA LEU A 177 4.57 8.52 11.40
C LEU A 177 5.50 7.86 12.39
N ASN A 178 5.13 6.66 12.84
CA ASN A 178 6.04 5.77 13.56
C ASN A 178 6.57 4.66 12.64
N ARG A 179 7.61 3.96 13.11
CA ARG A 179 8.23 2.85 12.37
C ARG A 179 7.23 1.76 11.99
N ALA A 180 6.33 1.36 12.89
CA ALA A 180 5.33 0.31 12.62
C ALA A 180 4.42 0.65 11.42
N THR A 181 3.96 1.90 11.37
CA THR A 181 3.09 2.39 10.30
C THR A 181 3.82 2.43 8.96
N LEU A 182 5.05 2.97 8.94
CA LEU A 182 5.89 2.96 7.73
C LEU A 182 6.12 1.55 7.20
N MET A 183 6.60 0.63 8.06
CA MET A 183 6.90 -0.75 7.66
C MET A 183 5.67 -1.46 7.11
N THR A 184 4.49 -1.18 7.68
CA THR A 184 3.23 -1.72 7.16
C THR A 184 2.90 -1.18 5.78
N MET A 185 3.02 0.13 5.56
CA MET A 185 2.71 0.73 4.26
C MET A 185 3.66 0.27 3.16
N LEU A 186 4.95 0.08 3.49
CA LEU A 186 5.94 -0.54 2.60
C LEU A 186 5.52 -1.97 2.23
N ALA A 187 5.15 -2.80 3.21
CA ALA A 187 4.71 -4.17 2.95
C ALA A 187 3.39 -4.24 2.17
N LEU A 188 2.41 -3.37 2.49
CA LEU A 188 1.12 -3.31 1.80
C LEU A 188 1.32 -3.04 0.31
N THR A 189 2.10 -2.02 -0.02
CA THR A 189 2.39 -1.59 -1.40
C THR A 189 3.38 -2.49 -2.15
N ASN A 190 3.90 -3.54 -1.49
CA ASN A 190 4.95 -4.43 -2.02
C ASN A 190 6.22 -3.66 -2.41
N ALA A 191 6.73 -2.88 -1.45
CA ALA A 191 7.94 -2.09 -1.62
C ALA A 191 9.19 -2.99 -1.75
N ARG A 192 10.06 -2.64 -2.69
CA ARG A 192 11.35 -3.28 -2.95
C ARG A 192 12.47 -2.24 -3.02
N PRO A 193 13.65 -2.51 -2.44
CA PRO A 193 14.74 -1.54 -2.41
C PRO A 193 15.25 -1.25 -3.83
N VAL A 194 15.41 0.04 -4.14
CA VAL A 194 15.98 0.53 -5.42
C VAL A 194 17.38 1.06 -5.18
N TYR A 195 17.54 1.85 -4.13
CA TYR A 195 18.80 2.50 -3.79
C TYR A 195 18.86 2.73 -2.29
N HIS A 196 20.05 2.58 -1.73
CA HIS A 196 20.34 2.85 -0.33
C HIS A 196 21.71 3.52 -0.24
N HIS A 197 21.77 4.62 0.50
CA HIS A 197 22.99 5.37 0.73
C HIS A 197 23.00 5.99 2.12
N SER A 198 24.10 5.79 2.82
CA SER A 198 24.32 6.31 4.16
C SER A 198 25.76 6.80 4.24
N ASP A 199 25.94 8.10 4.44
CA ASP A 199 27.25 8.76 4.51
C ASP A 199 27.22 9.93 5.51
N ALA A 200 28.27 10.75 5.50
CA ALA A 200 28.37 11.93 6.36
C ALA A 200 27.28 12.99 6.10
N ALA A 201 26.60 12.96 4.94
CA ALA A 201 25.50 13.86 4.62
C ALA A 201 24.14 13.34 5.10
N GLY A 202 24.06 12.09 5.55
CA GLY A 202 22.89 11.46 6.12
C GLY A 202 22.48 10.17 5.42
N HIS A 203 21.26 9.72 5.70
CA HIS A 203 20.68 8.50 5.17
C HIS A 203 19.65 8.81 4.09
N ARG A 204 19.74 8.15 2.94
CA ARG A 204 18.79 8.27 1.83
C ARG A 204 18.50 6.90 1.25
N VAL A 205 17.22 6.57 1.15
CA VAL A 205 16.79 5.27 0.63
C VAL A 205 15.54 5.43 -0.21
N ALA A 206 15.43 4.64 -1.27
CA ALA A 206 14.28 4.61 -2.16
C ALA A 206 13.78 3.19 -2.34
N TYR A 207 12.45 3.03 -2.33
CA TYR A 207 11.78 1.78 -2.60
C TYR A 207 10.74 1.97 -3.69
N SER A 208 10.88 1.28 -4.81
CA SER A 208 9.79 1.16 -5.78
C SER A 208 8.72 0.23 -5.21
N CYS A 209 7.46 0.45 -5.55
CA CYS A 209 6.35 -0.39 -5.14
C CYS A 209 5.32 -0.47 -6.27
N TYR A 210 4.26 -1.24 -6.07
CA TYR A 210 3.24 -1.42 -7.10
C TYR A 210 2.55 -0.10 -7.49
N SER A 211 2.35 0.80 -6.53
CA SER A 211 1.60 2.05 -6.73
C SER A 211 2.49 3.29 -6.94
N GLY A 212 3.81 3.16 -6.90
CA GLY A 212 4.74 4.27 -7.11
C GLY A 212 6.10 4.06 -6.48
N GLN A 213 6.62 5.09 -5.82
CA GLN A 213 7.94 5.08 -5.18
C GLN A 213 7.91 5.77 -3.82
N TRP A 214 8.46 5.07 -2.84
CA TRP A 214 8.81 5.61 -1.53
C TRP A 214 10.23 6.17 -1.55
N ARG A 215 10.43 7.30 -0.87
CA ARG A 215 11.76 7.85 -0.60
C ARG A 215 11.82 8.28 0.86
N ILE A 216 12.93 7.97 1.51
CA ILE A 216 13.20 8.41 2.88
C ILE A 216 14.51 9.20 2.84
N ASP A 217 14.44 10.46 3.26
CA ASP A 217 15.59 11.34 3.40
C ASP A 217 15.76 11.69 4.87
N TRP A 218 16.89 11.33 5.44
CA TRP A 218 17.25 11.69 6.81
C TRP A 218 18.62 12.39 6.81
N PRO A 219 18.63 13.73 6.63
CA PRO A 219 19.85 14.50 6.68
C PRO A 219 20.44 14.51 8.09
N LEU A 220 21.77 14.61 8.17
CA LEU A 220 22.46 14.72 9.46
C LEU A 220 21.92 15.92 10.27
N GLY A 221 21.52 15.66 11.52
CA GLY A 221 21.00 16.69 12.44
C GLY A 221 19.58 17.18 12.13
N GLY A 222 18.91 16.62 11.10
CA GLY A 222 17.54 16.96 10.73
C GLY A 222 16.53 15.85 11.06
N PRO A 223 15.23 16.11 10.82
CA PRO A 223 14.20 15.07 10.90
C PRO A 223 14.32 14.09 9.73
N ALA A 224 13.89 12.85 9.94
CA ALA A 224 13.71 11.90 8.85
C ALA A 224 12.38 12.19 8.14
N ILE A 225 12.45 12.47 6.85
CA ILE A 225 11.31 12.83 6.00
C ILE A 225 11.03 11.69 5.04
N ILE A 226 9.77 11.29 4.98
CA ILE A 226 9.26 10.27 4.07
C ILE A 226 8.51 10.99 2.96
N HIS A 227 8.68 10.51 1.74
CA HIS A 227 7.97 10.96 0.55
C HIS A 227 7.35 9.75 -0.15
N PHE A 228 6.19 9.95 -0.75
CA PHE A 228 5.56 8.98 -1.63
C PHE A 228 5.13 9.68 -2.93
N GLY A 229 5.64 9.20 -4.05
CA GLY A 229 5.22 9.63 -5.38
C GLY A 229 4.50 8.48 -6.08
N ALA A 230 3.36 8.76 -6.69
CA ALA A 230 2.66 7.79 -7.52
C ALA A 230 3.40 7.56 -8.85
N HIS A 231 3.10 6.43 -9.52
CA HIS A 231 3.57 6.21 -10.89
C HIS A 231 3.05 7.31 -11.83
N ASP A 232 3.93 7.83 -12.67
CA ASP A 232 3.63 8.79 -13.74
C ASP A 232 3.54 8.13 -15.13
N SER A 233 3.92 6.86 -15.25
CA SER A 233 3.90 6.10 -16.51
C SER A 233 2.52 5.52 -16.89
N HIS A 234 1.52 5.64 -16.02
CA HIS A 234 0.19 5.04 -16.22
C HIS A 234 -0.92 6.03 -15.91
N SER A 235 -1.99 5.97 -16.70
CA SER A 235 -3.22 6.71 -16.44
C SER A 235 -4.39 5.74 -16.24
N ALA A 236 -5.40 6.15 -15.48
CA ALA A 236 -6.60 5.32 -15.26
C ALA A 236 -7.30 4.93 -16.58
N GLY A 237 -7.18 5.75 -17.63
CA GLY A 237 -7.79 5.50 -18.94
C GLY A 237 -7.00 4.53 -19.84
N THR A 238 -5.74 4.27 -19.52
CA THR A 238 -4.86 3.40 -20.33
C THR A 238 -4.44 2.11 -19.60
N ASP A 239 -4.86 1.95 -18.34
CA ASP A 239 -4.46 0.82 -17.50
C ASP A 239 -5.28 -0.43 -17.86
N VAL A 240 -4.61 -1.52 -18.27
CA VAL A 240 -5.28 -2.76 -18.69
C VAL A 240 -5.74 -3.64 -17.51
N TYR A 241 -5.29 -3.30 -16.31
CA TYR A 241 -5.50 -4.06 -15.07
C TYR A 241 -6.78 -3.60 -14.34
N PRO A 242 -7.37 -4.45 -13.49
CA PRO A 242 -8.48 -4.06 -12.63
C PRO A 242 -8.12 -2.87 -11.75
N PRO A 243 -9.08 -1.95 -11.52
CA PRO A 243 -8.82 -0.65 -10.88
C PRO A 243 -8.30 -0.78 -9.46
N SER A 244 -8.70 -1.84 -8.75
CA SER A 244 -8.12 -2.18 -7.45
C SER A 244 -8.15 -3.69 -7.19
N PHE A 245 -7.46 -4.12 -6.14
CA PHE A 245 -7.49 -5.50 -5.65
C PHE A 245 -7.32 -5.52 -4.13
N GLU A 246 -7.76 -6.61 -3.51
CA GLU A 246 -7.70 -6.80 -2.07
C GLU A 246 -6.25 -6.97 -1.57
N ARG A 247 -5.90 -6.28 -0.48
CA ARG A 247 -4.69 -6.51 0.32
C ARG A 247 -5.01 -6.63 1.79
N ARG A 248 -4.55 -7.74 2.36
CA ARG A 248 -4.75 -8.09 3.78
C ARG A 248 -3.53 -7.68 4.60
N VAL A 249 -3.77 -6.91 5.64
CA VAL A 249 -2.71 -6.24 6.41
C VAL A 249 -1.90 -7.24 7.24
N ALA A 250 -2.57 -8.16 7.95
CA ALA A 250 -1.91 -9.11 8.84
C ALA A 250 -0.93 -10.05 8.08
N PRO A 251 -1.31 -10.69 6.95
CA PRO A 251 -0.37 -11.47 6.15
C PRO A 251 0.86 -10.69 5.69
N CYS A 252 0.71 -9.43 5.29
CA CYS A 252 1.84 -8.59 4.88
C CYS A 252 2.82 -8.36 6.05
N MET A 253 2.30 -8.09 7.24
CA MET A 253 3.12 -7.91 8.45
C MET A 253 3.80 -9.20 8.90
N GLU A 254 3.07 -10.33 8.89
CA GLU A 254 3.57 -11.61 9.36
C GLU A 254 4.68 -12.15 8.44
N LEU A 255 4.47 -12.15 7.13
CA LEU A 255 5.47 -12.61 6.17
C LEU A 255 6.73 -11.73 6.17
N MET A 256 6.57 -10.41 6.37
CA MET A 256 7.71 -9.50 6.56
C MET A 256 8.48 -9.81 7.85
N ALA A 257 7.79 -10.23 8.92
CA ALA A 257 8.39 -10.67 10.18
C ALA A 257 8.90 -12.12 10.18
N GLY A 258 8.72 -12.85 9.07
CA GLY A 258 9.15 -14.23 8.91
C GLY A 258 8.23 -15.24 9.56
N ILE A 259 6.93 -14.96 9.61
CA ILE A 259 5.89 -15.81 10.19
C ILE A 259 4.92 -16.26 9.10
N VAL A 260 4.62 -17.56 9.08
CA VAL A 260 3.45 -18.11 8.39
C VAL A 260 2.41 -18.47 9.45
N SER A 261 1.15 -18.08 9.23
CA SER A 261 0.04 -18.43 10.11
C SER A 261 -1.18 -18.84 9.30
N SER A 262 -2.12 -19.54 9.94
CA SER A 262 -3.39 -19.91 9.34
C SER A 262 -4.55 -19.32 10.14
N GLU A 263 -5.45 -18.59 9.47
CA GLU A 263 -6.72 -18.18 10.10
C GLU A 263 -7.61 -19.40 10.38
N SER A 264 -7.58 -20.41 9.51
CA SER A 264 -8.37 -21.65 9.67
C SER A 264 -7.84 -22.57 10.77
N ASN A 265 -6.54 -22.51 11.04
CA ASN A 265 -5.92 -23.15 12.19
C ASN A 265 -5.15 -22.13 13.03
N PRO A 266 -5.81 -21.42 13.96
CA PRO A 266 -5.19 -20.37 14.77
C PRO A 266 -4.02 -20.84 15.64
N THR A 267 -3.90 -22.16 15.86
CA THR A 267 -2.78 -22.74 16.62
C THR A 267 -1.52 -22.90 15.77
N PHE A 268 -1.65 -22.90 14.44
CA PHE A 268 -0.51 -22.95 13.53
C PHE A 268 0.00 -21.55 13.26
N LYS A 269 1.10 -21.20 13.94
CA LYS A 269 1.87 -19.97 13.69
C LYS A 269 3.35 -20.28 13.86
N ILE A 270 4.08 -20.28 12.75
CA ILE A 270 5.47 -20.71 12.70
C ILE A 270 6.37 -19.59 12.17
N ALA A 271 7.40 -19.26 12.93
CA ALA A 271 8.43 -18.33 12.52
C ALA A 271 9.64 -19.04 11.92
N PHE A 272 10.34 -18.36 11.02
CA PHE A 272 11.54 -18.85 10.35
C PHE A 272 12.78 -18.08 10.81
N SER A 273 13.90 -18.78 10.90
CA SER A 273 15.20 -18.12 11.11
C SER A 273 15.60 -17.24 9.90
N GLY A 274 16.34 -16.15 10.15
CA GLY A 274 16.91 -15.31 9.09
C GLY A 274 17.98 -16.04 8.26
N ARG A 275 18.27 -15.49 7.07
CA ARG A 275 19.33 -15.98 6.16
C ARG A 275 20.65 -16.14 6.91
N LYS A 276 21.34 -17.27 6.69
CA LYS A 276 22.54 -17.65 7.43
C LYS A 276 23.81 -17.34 6.64
N ARG A 277 24.91 -17.16 7.36
CA ARG A 277 26.25 -17.18 6.78
C ARG A 277 26.56 -18.55 6.16
N PRO A 278 27.52 -18.65 5.23
CA PRO A 278 27.91 -19.92 4.64
C PRO A 278 28.24 -20.97 5.69
N GLY A 279 27.79 -22.21 5.47
CA GLY A 279 28.03 -23.31 6.38
C GLY A 279 26.96 -24.41 6.31
N ARG A 280 27.12 -25.41 7.18
CA ARG A 280 26.20 -26.54 7.35
C ARG A 280 25.30 -26.28 8.56
N TYR A 281 23.99 -26.37 8.37
CA TYR A 281 23.00 -26.08 9.39
C TYR A 281 21.95 -27.19 9.44
N ILE A 282 21.39 -27.44 10.62
CA ILE A 282 20.21 -28.29 10.78
C ILE A 282 19.01 -27.43 11.21
N LEU A 283 17.88 -27.63 10.56
CA LEU A 283 16.62 -27.01 10.95
C LEU A 283 16.00 -27.78 12.11
N LYS A 284 15.61 -27.08 13.16
CA LYS A 284 15.01 -27.64 14.38
C LYS A 284 13.73 -26.90 14.72
N PHE A 285 12.66 -27.67 14.95
CA PHE A 285 11.42 -27.15 15.48
C PHE A 285 11.55 -26.86 16.99
N ALA A 286 11.11 -25.67 17.40
CA ALA A 286 11.01 -25.26 18.79
C ALA A 286 9.62 -24.69 19.06
N SER A 287 8.82 -25.42 19.85
CA SER A 287 7.48 -24.94 20.21
C SER A 287 7.56 -23.67 21.05
N LYS A 288 6.76 -22.67 20.69
CA LYS A 288 6.74 -21.32 21.28
C LYS A 288 8.14 -20.69 21.40
N GLY A 289 9.04 -21.07 20.49
CA GLY A 289 10.46 -20.72 20.52
C GLY A 289 10.78 -19.33 19.98
N PHE A 290 9.83 -18.63 19.35
CA PHE A 290 10.09 -17.36 18.68
C PHE A 290 10.60 -16.22 19.57
N PRO A 291 10.34 -16.16 20.90
CA PRO A 291 11.00 -15.19 21.77
C PRO A 291 12.55 -15.24 21.73
N GLY A 292 13.11 -16.40 21.34
CA GLY A 292 14.55 -16.59 21.13
C GLY A 292 15.09 -16.11 19.78
N ALA A 293 14.24 -15.74 18.82
CA ALA A 293 14.66 -15.28 17.50
C ALA A 293 15.07 -13.81 17.51
N HIS A 294 16.35 -13.48 17.36
CA HIS A 294 16.82 -12.10 17.55
C HIS A 294 16.21 -11.05 16.61
N SER A 295 15.98 -11.32 15.34
CA SER A 295 15.59 -10.28 14.38
C SER A 295 14.07 -10.16 14.18
N GLY A 296 13.42 -11.19 13.64
CA GLY A 296 11.99 -11.17 13.31
C GLY A 296 11.07 -10.85 14.50
N ARG A 297 11.44 -11.25 15.73
CA ARG A 297 10.62 -11.01 16.93
C ARG A 297 10.43 -9.53 17.25
N HIS A 298 11.46 -8.71 17.02
CA HIS A 298 11.42 -7.29 17.38
C HIS A 298 10.49 -6.54 16.43
N LEU A 299 10.56 -6.85 15.12
CA LEU A 299 9.62 -6.35 14.14
C LEU A 299 8.18 -6.79 14.48
N TYR A 300 7.97 -8.08 14.79
CA TYR A 300 6.63 -8.58 15.09
C TYR A 300 6.02 -7.89 16.32
N ASN A 301 6.78 -7.76 17.42
CA ASN A 301 6.35 -7.02 18.61
C ASN A 301 6.09 -5.54 18.33
N MET A 302 6.94 -4.88 17.53
CA MET A 302 6.76 -3.47 17.14
C MET A 302 5.45 -3.28 16.37
N LEU A 303 5.07 -4.25 15.55
CA LEU A 303 3.80 -4.26 14.82
C LEU A 303 2.61 -4.64 15.70
N GLY A 304 2.81 -4.97 16.99
CA GLY A 304 1.74 -5.36 17.92
C GLY A 304 1.44 -6.86 17.95
N GLY A 305 2.31 -7.70 17.36
CA GLY A 305 2.20 -9.15 17.39
C GLY A 305 2.64 -9.75 18.74
N ARG A 306 2.17 -10.96 19.03
CA ARG A 306 2.42 -11.67 20.30
C ARG A 306 3.42 -12.83 20.10
N VAL A 307 4.69 -12.59 20.39
CA VAL A 307 5.78 -13.54 20.08
C VAL A 307 5.72 -14.88 20.84
N TYR A 308 5.07 -14.94 22.00
CA TYR A 308 4.99 -16.14 22.83
C TYR A 308 3.96 -17.17 22.32
N GLU A 309 3.16 -16.80 21.32
CA GLU A 309 2.19 -17.67 20.66
C GLU A 309 2.77 -18.34 19.41
N VAL A 310 4.06 -18.10 19.11
CA VAL A 310 4.67 -18.42 17.81
C VAL A 310 5.75 -19.50 18.00
N ASP A 311 5.55 -20.63 17.33
CA ASP A 311 6.55 -21.67 17.19
C ASP A 311 7.72 -21.18 16.33
N TRP A 312 8.86 -21.87 16.34
CA TRP A 312 10.04 -21.43 15.62
C TRP A 312 10.80 -22.57 14.93
N LEU A 313 11.08 -22.39 13.63
CA LEU A 313 12.06 -23.15 12.87
C LEU A 313 13.42 -22.47 13.00
N ARG A 314 14.22 -22.98 13.94
CA ARG A 314 15.57 -22.50 14.25
C ARG A 314 16.59 -23.25 13.39
N ALA A 315 17.55 -22.52 12.83
CA ALA A 315 18.69 -23.14 12.15
C ALA A 315 19.91 -23.14 13.08
N ASP A 316 20.37 -24.34 13.43
CA ASP A 316 21.52 -24.60 14.29
C ASP A 316 22.74 -24.96 13.45
N LEU A 317 23.89 -24.35 13.75
CA LEU A 317 25.14 -24.60 13.04
C LEU A 317 25.67 -26.00 13.39
N LEU A 318 25.96 -26.80 12.37
CA LEU A 318 26.68 -28.06 12.50
C LEU A 318 28.19 -27.79 12.46
N GLN A 319 28.94 -28.53 13.28
CA GLN A 319 30.40 -28.49 13.24
C GLN A 319 30.93 -29.18 11.98
N ALA A 320 32.13 -28.79 11.56
CA ALA A 320 32.75 -29.34 10.34
C ALA A 320 32.90 -30.87 10.38
N HIS A 321 33.09 -31.44 11.57
CA HIS A 321 33.25 -32.88 11.80
C HIS A 321 31.95 -33.62 12.12
N ASP A 322 30.82 -32.90 12.27
CA ASP A 322 29.53 -33.56 12.47
C ASP A 322 29.16 -34.32 11.20
N PRO A 323 28.76 -35.60 11.30
CA PRO A 323 28.26 -36.33 10.14
C PRO A 323 26.99 -35.66 9.60
N ASP A 324 26.70 -35.85 8.32
CA ASP A 324 25.42 -35.44 7.76
C ASP A 324 24.28 -36.14 8.52
N PRO A 325 23.24 -35.42 8.98
CA PRO A 325 22.13 -36.02 9.69
C PRO A 325 21.44 -37.10 8.83
N GLU A 326 21.34 -38.31 9.38
CA GLU A 326 20.71 -39.43 8.67
C GLU A 326 19.24 -39.12 8.32
N ASN A 327 18.82 -39.51 7.11
CA ASN A 327 17.45 -39.31 6.61
C ASN A 327 16.95 -37.86 6.56
N ALA A 328 17.86 -36.87 6.62
CA ALA A 328 17.50 -35.47 6.46
C ALA A 328 17.48 -35.06 4.98
N LEU A 329 16.49 -34.22 4.62
CA LEU A 329 16.47 -33.54 3.33
C LEU A 329 17.54 -32.44 3.33
N LYS A 330 18.44 -32.45 2.35
CA LYS A 330 19.43 -31.40 2.16
C LYS A 330 18.90 -30.33 1.22
N LEU A 331 18.73 -29.11 1.73
CA LEU A 331 18.38 -27.93 0.95
C LEU A 331 19.63 -27.05 0.72
N ILE A 332 19.75 -26.47 -0.47
CA ILE A 332 20.79 -25.50 -0.80
C ILE A 332 20.18 -24.12 -0.84
N LEU A 333 20.60 -23.25 0.09
CA LEU A 333 20.03 -21.91 0.27
C LEU A 333 21.05 -20.83 -0.08
N ASP A 334 20.56 -19.63 -0.36
CA ASP A 334 21.41 -18.43 -0.42
C ASP A 334 21.97 -18.09 0.96
N SER A 335 23.15 -17.46 0.98
CA SER A 335 23.83 -17.06 2.21
C SER A 335 23.91 -15.54 2.37
N THR A 336 24.29 -15.07 3.56
CA THR A 336 24.58 -13.64 3.79
C THR A 336 25.80 -13.14 3.03
N GLU A 337 26.61 -14.05 2.47
CA GLU A 337 27.76 -13.73 1.64
C GLU A 337 27.43 -14.02 0.17
N THR A 338 27.70 -13.03 -0.69
CA THR A 338 27.48 -13.13 -2.14
C THR A 338 28.17 -14.36 -2.71
N ASP A 339 27.48 -15.06 -3.62
CA ASP A 339 27.96 -16.27 -4.32
C ASP A 339 28.32 -17.47 -3.44
N LYS A 340 28.02 -17.43 -2.14
CA LYS A 340 28.17 -18.57 -1.24
C LYS A 340 26.82 -19.13 -0.83
N LYS A 341 26.81 -20.43 -0.53
CA LYS A 341 25.59 -21.18 -0.21
C LYS A 341 25.60 -21.70 1.21
N VAL A 342 24.40 -21.99 1.70
CA VAL A 342 24.14 -22.68 2.96
C VAL A 342 23.60 -24.06 2.66
N GLU A 343 24.14 -25.07 3.33
CA GLU A 343 23.58 -26.42 3.34
C GLU A 343 22.68 -26.54 4.56
N MET A 344 21.37 -26.70 4.33
CA MET A 344 20.37 -26.83 5.38
C MET A 344 19.81 -28.25 5.39
N PHE A 345 20.06 -29.00 6.46
CA PHE A 345 19.51 -30.32 6.69
C PHE A 345 18.17 -30.21 7.43
N VAL A 346 17.14 -30.88 6.90
CA VAL A 346 15.78 -30.82 7.44
C VAL A 346 15.32 -32.23 7.82
N GLY A 347 15.06 -32.44 9.12
CA GLY A 347 14.53 -33.70 9.63
C GLY A 347 13.09 -33.97 9.17
N LYS A 348 12.60 -35.21 9.36
CA LYS A 348 11.24 -35.60 8.92
C LYS A 348 10.14 -34.78 9.57
N GLU A 349 10.27 -34.44 10.85
CA GLU A 349 9.28 -33.62 11.56
C GLU A 349 9.29 -32.18 11.05
N GLU A 350 10.47 -31.58 10.86
CA GLU A 350 10.56 -30.24 10.28
C GLU A 350 10.06 -30.20 8.82
N GLN A 351 10.25 -31.26 8.03
CA GLN A 351 9.68 -31.36 6.68
C GLN A 351 8.14 -31.30 6.70
N LYS A 352 7.48 -31.94 7.68
CA LYS A 352 6.02 -31.83 7.85
C LYS A 352 5.59 -30.40 8.17
N VAL A 353 6.34 -29.71 9.04
CA VAL A 353 6.08 -28.31 9.39
C VAL A 353 6.26 -27.40 8.17
N LEU A 354 7.29 -27.63 7.35
CA LEU A 354 7.51 -26.89 6.09
C LEU A 354 6.36 -27.14 5.10
N ALA A 355 5.92 -28.38 4.95
CA ALA A 355 4.77 -28.72 4.11
C ALA A 355 3.50 -28.01 4.58
N GLN A 356 3.20 -28.05 5.88
CA GLN A 356 2.06 -27.34 6.46
C GLN A 356 2.18 -25.82 6.28
N ALA A 357 3.37 -25.25 6.39
CA ALA A 357 3.62 -23.82 6.14
C ALA A 357 3.35 -23.45 4.68
N MET A 358 3.74 -24.30 3.72
CA MET A 358 3.41 -24.08 2.30
C MET A 358 1.91 -24.18 2.05
N ASP A 359 1.23 -25.14 2.68
CA ASP A 359 -0.22 -25.30 2.59
C ASP A 359 -0.97 -24.11 3.20
N CYS A 360 -0.44 -23.50 4.26
CA CYS A 360 -1.00 -22.33 4.94
C CYS A 360 -0.44 -20.98 4.44
N PHE A 361 0.42 -20.96 3.42
CA PHE A 361 0.96 -19.70 2.89
C PHE A 361 -0.22 -18.80 2.44
N PRO A 362 -0.26 -17.50 2.78
CA PRO A 362 -1.44 -16.70 2.49
C PRO A 362 -1.55 -16.38 0.99
N TRP A 363 -2.78 -16.38 0.46
CA TRP A 363 -3.06 -15.93 -0.90
C TRP A 363 -2.92 -14.41 -1.04
N SER A 364 -2.40 -13.93 -2.17
CA SER A 364 -2.46 -12.52 -2.52
C SER A 364 -2.37 -12.27 -4.02
N SER A 365 -2.98 -11.18 -4.48
CA SER A 365 -2.85 -10.68 -5.86
C SER A 365 -1.49 -10.04 -6.17
N LEU A 366 -0.64 -9.81 -5.17
CA LEU A 366 0.74 -9.35 -5.37
C LEU A 366 1.71 -10.28 -4.66
N SER A 367 2.95 -10.23 -5.12
CA SER A 367 4.05 -10.79 -4.34
C SER A 367 4.24 -10.04 -3.01
N TYR A 368 5.01 -10.63 -2.11
CA TYR A 368 5.24 -10.09 -0.79
C TYR A 368 6.63 -9.46 -0.66
N SER A 369 6.72 -8.35 0.07
CA SER A 369 7.95 -7.89 0.71
C SER A 369 8.24 -8.84 1.89
N ILE A 370 9.07 -9.85 1.67
CA ILE A 370 9.12 -11.04 2.52
C ILE A 370 10.45 -11.19 3.29
N HIS A 371 10.37 -11.82 4.46
CA HIS A 371 11.54 -12.17 5.25
C HIS A 371 12.46 -13.15 4.51
N ARG A 372 13.71 -12.73 4.28
CA ARG A 372 14.70 -13.46 3.46
C ARG A 372 14.82 -14.94 3.78
N GLY A 373 15.05 -15.28 5.06
CA GLY A 373 15.25 -16.67 5.47
C GLY A 373 14.00 -17.54 5.37
N LEU A 374 12.80 -16.96 5.48
CA LEU A 374 11.55 -17.67 5.25
C LEU A 374 11.46 -18.04 3.78
N ARG A 375 11.66 -17.05 2.90
CA ARG A 375 11.62 -17.22 1.45
C ARG A 375 12.61 -18.28 0.99
N ASP A 376 13.87 -18.18 1.40
CA ASP A 376 14.93 -19.11 0.98
C ASP A 376 14.57 -20.55 1.32
N ILE A 377 14.15 -20.79 2.56
CA ILE A 377 13.83 -22.14 3.05
C ILE A 377 12.63 -22.71 2.30
N LEU A 378 11.55 -21.94 2.17
CA LEU A 378 10.32 -22.43 1.53
C LEU A 378 10.49 -22.63 0.02
N VAL A 379 11.17 -21.71 -0.68
CA VAL A 379 11.48 -21.86 -2.12
C VAL A 379 12.36 -23.08 -2.36
N ALA A 380 13.42 -23.27 -1.55
CA ALA A 380 14.29 -24.44 -1.71
C ALA A 380 13.56 -25.75 -1.42
N PHE A 381 12.68 -25.75 -0.42
CA PHE A 381 11.85 -26.92 -0.06
C PHE A 381 10.86 -27.29 -1.16
N SER A 382 10.18 -26.31 -1.76
CA SER A 382 9.14 -26.55 -2.77
C SER A 382 9.70 -26.81 -4.18
N LYS A 383 10.92 -26.38 -4.47
CA LYS A 383 11.50 -26.31 -5.82
C LYS A 383 11.32 -27.57 -6.67
N SER A 384 11.68 -28.74 -6.13
CA SER A 384 11.61 -29.99 -6.91
C SER A 384 10.17 -30.33 -7.31
N ARG A 385 9.20 -30.08 -6.44
CA ARG A 385 7.80 -30.39 -6.71
C ARG A 385 7.17 -29.34 -7.61
N MET A 386 7.44 -28.05 -7.37
CA MET A 386 7.01 -26.97 -8.27
C MET A 386 7.52 -27.20 -9.70
N ASN A 387 8.80 -27.51 -9.88
CA ASN A 387 9.39 -27.75 -11.21
C ASN A 387 8.80 -28.97 -11.93
N ARG A 388 8.37 -30.00 -11.20
CA ARG A 388 7.69 -31.16 -11.80
C ARG A 388 6.38 -30.78 -12.48
N HIS A 389 5.64 -29.82 -11.89
CA HIS A 389 4.32 -29.40 -12.36
C HIS A 389 4.33 -28.05 -13.10
N ARG A 390 5.48 -27.38 -13.23
CA ARG A 390 5.57 -26.01 -13.77
C ARG A 390 5.02 -25.90 -15.19
N ALA A 391 5.36 -26.83 -16.07
CA ALA A 391 4.87 -26.84 -17.45
C ALA A 391 3.37 -27.15 -17.53
N GLU A 392 2.89 -28.09 -16.70
CA GLU A 392 1.46 -28.41 -16.60
C GLU A 392 0.66 -27.21 -16.10
N LEU A 393 1.12 -26.54 -15.04
CA LEU A 393 0.52 -25.33 -14.49
C LEU A 393 0.46 -24.21 -15.52
N ALA A 394 1.54 -23.96 -16.27
CA ALA A 394 1.58 -22.95 -17.32
C ALA A 394 0.50 -23.22 -18.39
N ASN A 395 0.35 -24.48 -18.81
CA ASN A 395 -0.66 -24.87 -19.79
C ASN A 395 -2.09 -24.74 -19.26
N ILE A 396 -2.32 -25.11 -17.98
CA ILE A 396 -3.62 -24.95 -17.32
C ILE A 396 -4.02 -23.47 -17.30
N LEU A 397 -3.12 -22.58 -16.84
CA LEU A 397 -3.38 -21.15 -16.75
C LEU A 397 -3.60 -20.53 -18.14
N HIS A 398 -2.79 -20.92 -19.14
CA HIS A 398 -2.95 -20.47 -20.53
C HIS A 398 -4.34 -20.82 -21.07
N SER A 399 -4.75 -22.08 -20.92
CA SER A 399 -6.04 -22.58 -21.41
C SER A 399 -7.23 -21.96 -20.68
N ALA A 400 -7.07 -21.65 -19.39
CA ALA A 400 -8.12 -21.11 -18.53
C ALA A 400 -8.55 -19.68 -18.93
N VAL A 401 -7.66 -18.87 -19.51
CA VAL A 401 -8.00 -17.49 -19.94
C VAL A 401 -9.16 -17.48 -20.93
N LYS A 402 -9.14 -18.38 -21.91
CA LYS A 402 -10.21 -18.51 -22.90
C LYS A 402 -11.52 -19.02 -22.30
N GLN A 403 -11.44 -19.84 -21.25
CA GLN A 403 -12.62 -20.39 -20.58
C GLN A 403 -13.29 -19.38 -19.65
N HIS A 404 -12.50 -18.46 -19.08
CA HIS A 404 -12.94 -17.51 -18.07
C HIS A 404 -12.85 -16.04 -18.53
N THR A 405 -12.94 -15.80 -19.84
CA THR A 405 -12.81 -14.45 -20.43
C THR A 405 -13.83 -13.50 -19.81
N THR A 406 -15.11 -13.90 -19.74
CA THR A 406 -16.19 -13.08 -19.20
C THR A 406 -15.96 -12.72 -17.72
N GLU A 407 -15.49 -13.67 -16.92
CA GLU A 407 -15.21 -13.44 -15.50
C GLU A 407 -14.01 -12.52 -15.29
N LEU A 408 -12.98 -12.61 -16.12
CA LEU A 408 -11.82 -11.73 -16.09
C LEU A 408 -12.21 -10.30 -16.50
N GLU A 409 -12.99 -10.13 -17.57
CA GLU A 409 -13.52 -8.82 -17.98
C GLU A 409 -14.43 -8.22 -16.91
N ALA A 410 -15.29 -9.03 -16.28
CA ALA A 410 -16.15 -8.60 -15.18
C ALA A 410 -15.37 -8.13 -13.94
N LYS A 411 -14.17 -8.67 -13.70
CA LYS A 411 -13.23 -8.16 -12.67
C LYS A 411 -12.62 -6.81 -13.05
N GLY A 412 -12.78 -6.34 -14.28
CA GLY A 412 -12.25 -5.07 -14.77
C GLY A 412 -10.93 -5.20 -15.53
N TRP A 413 -10.55 -6.39 -16.00
CA TRP A 413 -9.48 -6.52 -16.99
C TRP A 413 -9.93 -5.95 -18.35
N GLU A 414 -9.01 -5.37 -19.10
CA GLU A 414 -9.32 -4.85 -20.45
C GLU A 414 -9.49 -6.00 -21.44
N SER A 415 -10.58 -5.98 -22.22
CA SER A 415 -10.98 -7.08 -23.09
C SER A 415 -9.90 -7.52 -24.07
N LYS A 416 -9.27 -6.56 -24.76
CA LYS A 416 -8.22 -6.85 -25.72
C LYS A 416 -6.97 -7.43 -25.05
N PHE A 417 -6.64 -6.97 -23.84
CA PHE A 417 -5.56 -7.54 -23.05
C PHE A 417 -5.85 -9.00 -22.67
N VAL A 418 -7.08 -9.31 -22.25
CA VAL A 418 -7.51 -10.69 -21.94
C VAL A 418 -7.41 -11.57 -23.19
N SER A 419 -7.90 -11.11 -24.35
CA SER A 419 -7.92 -11.91 -25.57
C SER A 419 -6.54 -12.13 -26.19
N ASP A 420 -5.68 -11.10 -26.18
CA ASP A 420 -4.49 -11.08 -27.02
C ASP A 420 -3.20 -11.42 -26.25
N TYR A 421 -3.13 -11.15 -24.93
CA TYR A 421 -1.84 -11.16 -24.20
C TYR A 421 -1.85 -11.95 -22.87
N MET A 422 -2.99 -12.00 -22.18
CA MET A 422 -3.04 -12.49 -20.79
C MET A 422 -2.58 -13.96 -20.66
N ALA A 423 -2.99 -14.83 -21.58
CA ALA A 423 -2.65 -16.26 -21.56
C ALA A 423 -1.13 -16.48 -21.69
N ASP A 424 -0.51 -15.85 -22.67
CA ASP A 424 0.93 -15.97 -22.92
C ASP A 424 1.75 -15.35 -21.79
N MET A 425 1.29 -14.22 -21.24
CA MET A 425 1.93 -13.59 -20.08
C MET A 425 1.90 -14.51 -18.85
N ALA A 426 0.76 -15.16 -18.56
CA ALA A 426 0.64 -16.10 -17.45
C ALA A 426 1.57 -17.31 -17.60
N ALA A 427 1.58 -17.92 -18.78
CA ALA A 427 2.41 -19.09 -19.07
C ALA A 427 3.91 -18.76 -19.02
N ALA A 428 4.31 -17.62 -19.59
CA ALA A 428 5.69 -17.14 -19.56
C ALA A 428 6.16 -16.84 -18.14
N ALA A 429 5.33 -16.17 -17.33
CA ALA A 429 5.65 -15.84 -15.94
C ALA A 429 5.88 -17.11 -15.11
N VAL A 430 4.98 -18.09 -15.19
CA VAL A 430 5.13 -19.37 -14.48
C VAL A 430 6.37 -20.13 -14.92
N SER A 431 6.71 -20.07 -16.21
CA SER A 431 7.87 -20.74 -16.77
C SER A 431 9.21 -20.11 -16.38
N ALA A 432 9.22 -18.83 -16.01
CA ALA A 432 10.45 -18.07 -15.76
C ALA A 432 11.22 -18.45 -14.47
N ASP A 433 10.65 -19.31 -13.59
CA ASP A 433 11.18 -19.74 -12.27
C ASP A 433 11.37 -18.61 -11.24
N LYS A 434 11.69 -17.40 -11.69
CA LYS A 434 11.86 -16.18 -10.90
C LYS A 434 11.41 -14.95 -11.68
N GLY A 435 10.99 -13.92 -10.97
CA GLY A 435 10.66 -12.62 -11.52
C GLY A 435 10.37 -11.61 -10.43
N ASP A 436 10.14 -10.36 -10.82
CA ASP A 436 9.90 -9.24 -9.90
C ASP A 436 8.73 -8.34 -10.35
N SER A 437 7.95 -8.75 -11.35
CA SER A 437 6.81 -7.99 -11.85
C SER A 437 5.53 -8.29 -11.07
N GLY A 438 5.03 -7.29 -10.34
CA GLY A 438 3.71 -7.38 -9.68
C GLY A 438 2.56 -7.58 -10.67
N ASP A 439 2.69 -7.05 -11.89
CA ASP A 439 1.70 -7.18 -12.96
C ASP A 439 1.51 -8.63 -13.40
N SER A 440 2.62 -9.35 -13.60
CA SER A 440 2.59 -10.77 -13.94
C SER A 440 1.99 -11.61 -12.81
N VAL A 441 2.28 -11.25 -11.56
CA VAL A 441 1.68 -11.94 -10.41
C VAL A 441 0.17 -11.75 -10.39
N ARG A 442 -0.32 -10.52 -10.58
CA ARG A 442 -1.77 -10.25 -10.67
C ARG A 442 -2.46 -11.08 -11.75
N VAL A 443 -1.88 -11.16 -12.93
CA VAL A 443 -2.41 -11.97 -14.04
C VAL A 443 -2.55 -13.43 -13.62
N VAL A 444 -1.47 -14.03 -13.12
CA VAL A 444 -1.47 -15.46 -12.72
C VAL A 444 -2.49 -15.72 -11.60
N THR A 445 -2.56 -14.84 -10.61
CA THR A 445 -3.45 -15.01 -9.47
C THR A 445 -4.92 -14.84 -9.85
N ASP A 446 -5.25 -13.88 -10.71
CA ASP A 446 -6.65 -13.64 -11.08
C ASP A 446 -7.22 -14.77 -11.94
N ILE A 447 -6.40 -15.36 -12.82
CA ILE A 447 -6.75 -16.57 -13.58
C ILE A 447 -7.00 -17.73 -12.62
N ALA A 448 -6.09 -17.97 -11.68
CA ALA A 448 -6.20 -19.05 -10.71
C ALA A 448 -7.43 -18.89 -9.79
N MET A 449 -7.79 -17.65 -9.43
CA MET A 449 -9.05 -17.36 -8.73
C MET A 449 -10.28 -17.72 -9.58
N CYS A 450 -10.24 -17.49 -10.89
CA CYS A 450 -11.32 -17.91 -11.80
C CYS A 450 -11.43 -19.44 -11.87
N ILE A 451 -10.30 -20.16 -11.97
CA ILE A 451 -10.25 -21.63 -11.93
C ILE A 451 -10.84 -22.16 -10.61
N ALA A 452 -10.52 -21.50 -9.49
CA ALA A 452 -11.07 -21.81 -8.17
C ALA A 452 -12.54 -21.38 -7.98
N GLN A 453 -13.12 -20.68 -8.96
CA GLN A 453 -14.49 -20.18 -8.95
C GLN A 453 -14.82 -19.42 -7.65
N THR A 454 -13.89 -18.57 -7.22
CA THR A 454 -14.07 -17.79 -6.00
C THR A 454 -13.58 -16.35 -6.15
N SER A 455 -14.30 -15.43 -5.50
CA SER A 455 -13.88 -14.05 -5.29
C SER A 455 -13.30 -13.82 -3.89
N ASP A 456 -13.36 -14.81 -3.00
CA ASP A 456 -12.91 -14.70 -1.62
C ASP A 456 -11.49 -15.26 -1.49
N ALA A 457 -10.51 -14.35 -1.40
CA ALA A 457 -9.10 -14.70 -1.27
C ALA A 457 -8.80 -15.60 -0.06
N LYS A 458 -9.59 -15.50 1.03
CA LYS A 458 -9.35 -16.30 2.24
C LYS A 458 -9.60 -17.79 2.01
N LYS A 459 -10.49 -18.15 1.09
CA LYS A 459 -10.75 -19.56 0.74
C LYS A 459 -9.55 -20.24 0.08
N LEU A 460 -8.57 -19.45 -0.38
CA LEU A 460 -7.37 -19.93 -1.05
C LEU A 460 -6.16 -20.01 -0.10
N ASP A 461 -6.30 -19.58 1.16
CA ASP A 461 -5.20 -19.57 2.14
C ASP A 461 -4.75 -20.96 2.58
N VAL A 462 -5.63 -21.96 2.52
CA VAL A 462 -5.34 -23.31 2.99
C VAL A 462 -5.52 -24.30 1.85
N THR A 463 -4.46 -25.09 1.62
CA THR A 463 -4.45 -26.22 0.69
C THR A 463 -3.99 -27.49 1.43
N GLU A 464 -3.99 -28.64 0.76
CA GLU A 464 -3.44 -29.90 1.30
C GLU A 464 -2.38 -30.51 0.35
N PHE A 465 -1.97 -29.73 -0.65
CA PHE A 465 -1.09 -30.20 -1.71
C PHE A 465 0.29 -30.55 -1.15
N TRP A 466 0.84 -29.77 -0.23
CA TRP A 466 2.22 -29.98 0.21
C TRP A 466 2.33 -31.11 1.22
N THR A 467 1.31 -31.28 2.05
CA THR A 467 1.21 -32.36 3.06
C THR A 467 0.75 -33.70 2.48
N SER A 468 0.15 -33.72 1.29
CA SER A 468 -0.32 -34.93 0.62
C SER A 468 0.45 -35.20 -0.69
N GLU A 469 0.72 -36.48 -1.00
CA GLU A 469 1.18 -36.86 -2.35
C GLU A 469 -0.05 -37.07 -3.25
N ARG A 470 -0.06 -36.41 -4.42
CA ARG A 470 -1.12 -36.55 -5.43
C ARG A 470 -0.49 -36.60 -6.82
N GLU A 471 -1.00 -37.48 -7.68
CA GLU A 471 -0.48 -37.67 -9.05
C GLU A 471 -1.06 -36.65 -10.05
N ASN A 472 -2.33 -36.27 -9.91
CA ASN A 472 -3.01 -35.35 -10.83
C ASN A 472 -3.33 -34.02 -10.12
N LEU A 473 -3.20 -32.90 -10.84
CA LEU A 473 -3.54 -31.57 -10.32
C LEU A 473 -5.05 -31.33 -10.34
N GLY A 474 -5.65 -31.19 -9.17
CA GLY A 474 -6.98 -30.60 -9.00
C GLY A 474 -6.94 -29.08 -8.87
N THR A 475 -8.11 -28.46 -8.76
CA THR A 475 -8.27 -27.01 -8.59
C THR A 475 -7.46 -26.43 -7.43
N MET A 476 -7.51 -27.04 -6.25
CA MET A 476 -6.75 -26.55 -5.09
C MET A 476 -5.25 -26.85 -5.17
N ASP A 477 -4.84 -27.81 -6.01
CA ASP A 477 -3.43 -28.07 -6.29
C ASP A 477 -2.86 -26.97 -7.19
N VAL A 478 -3.65 -26.47 -8.16
CA VAL A 478 -3.32 -25.26 -8.94
C VAL A 478 -3.16 -24.06 -8.01
N VAL A 479 -4.08 -23.85 -7.06
CA VAL A 479 -3.97 -22.79 -6.05
C VAL A 479 -2.68 -22.93 -5.23
N ALA A 480 -2.35 -24.15 -4.77
CA ALA A 480 -1.12 -24.40 -4.01
C ALA A 480 0.15 -24.08 -4.79
N LEU A 481 0.20 -24.43 -6.08
CA LEU A 481 1.32 -24.12 -6.95
C LEU A 481 1.40 -22.63 -7.27
N VAL A 482 0.27 -21.94 -7.47
CA VAL A 482 0.25 -20.49 -7.67
C VAL A 482 0.70 -19.74 -6.41
N LYS A 483 0.37 -20.23 -5.20
CA LYS A 483 0.95 -19.70 -3.95
C LYS A 483 2.46 -19.86 -3.89
N CYS A 484 2.98 -21.00 -4.35
CA CYS A 484 4.43 -21.20 -4.49
C CYS A 484 5.03 -20.24 -5.53
N PHE A 485 4.35 -19.97 -6.65
CA PHE A 485 4.75 -18.95 -7.61
C PHE A 485 4.78 -17.54 -6.99
N ILE A 486 3.77 -17.15 -6.19
CA ILE A 486 3.77 -15.88 -5.43
C ILE A 486 5.00 -15.81 -4.53
N LEU A 487 5.32 -16.90 -3.83
CA LEU A 487 6.50 -17.00 -2.96
C LEU A 487 7.81 -16.85 -3.76
N GLU A 488 7.95 -17.53 -4.91
CA GLU A 488 9.12 -17.41 -5.79
C GLU A 488 9.34 -15.97 -6.27
N TRP A 489 8.25 -15.26 -6.58
CA TRP A 489 8.23 -13.87 -7.08
C TRP A 489 8.18 -12.82 -5.97
N SER A 490 8.14 -13.25 -4.70
CA SER A 490 8.25 -12.35 -3.55
C SER A 490 9.66 -11.79 -3.44
N THR A 491 9.74 -10.53 -3.02
CA THR A 491 11.00 -9.79 -2.98
C THR A 491 11.58 -9.79 -1.59
N ASP A 492 12.88 -10.07 -1.51
CA ASP A 492 13.64 -9.97 -0.27
C ASP A 492 13.52 -8.55 0.30
N PHE A 493 12.90 -8.41 1.46
CA PHE A 493 12.78 -7.12 2.12
C PHE A 493 13.76 -7.03 3.29
N ASP A 494 14.59 -5.98 3.31
CA ASP A 494 15.44 -5.70 4.46
C ASP A 494 14.62 -5.10 5.60
N TYR A 495 13.93 -5.96 6.33
CA TYR A 495 13.15 -5.47 7.46
C TYR A 495 14.03 -4.86 8.55
N GLN A 496 15.35 -5.11 8.62
CA GLN A 496 16.19 -4.51 9.65
C GLN A 496 16.37 -3.01 9.49
N MET A 497 16.01 -2.45 8.33
CA MET A 497 16.06 -1.02 8.05
C MET A 497 15.33 -0.16 9.12
N TYR A 498 14.34 -0.70 9.85
CA TYR A 498 13.66 0.08 10.88
C TYR A 498 14.60 0.45 12.04
N HIS A 499 15.70 -0.28 12.25
CA HIS A 499 16.73 0.09 13.22
C HIS A 499 17.48 1.35 12.82
N ASP A 500 17.58 1.62 11.52
CA ASP A 500 18.30 2.76 10.95
C ASP A 500 17.43 4.02 10.89
N LEU A 501 16.14 3.94 11.23
CA LEU A 501 15.21 5.06 11.17
C LEU A 501 14.90 5.57 12.58
N PRO A 502 14.55 6.85 12.81
CA PRO A 502 14.11 7.31 14.12
C PRO A 502 12.75 6.70 14.53
N LEU A 503 12.38 6.79 15.82
CA LEU A 503 11.09 6.26 16.30
C LEU A 503 9.89 6.97 15.66
N THR A 504 10.05 8.27 15.40
CA THR A 504 9.07 9.13 14.74
C THR A 504 9.70 9.81 13.54
N MET A 505 8.94 9.88 12.44
CA MET A 505 9.33 10.45 11.16
C MET A 505 8.23 11.39 10.68
N GLU A 506 8.54 12.24 9.72
CA GLU A 506 7.59 13.18 9.12
C GLU A 506 7.29 12.72 7.69
N PHE A 507 6.01 12.56 7.34
CA PHE A 507 5.58 12.12 6.01
C PHE A 507 4.99 13.31 5.27
N ALA A 508 5.72 13.74 4.25
CA ALA A 508 5.42 14.88 3.40
C ALA A 508 4.38 14.56 2.33
#